data_AF-A0A962XXK7-F1
#
_entry.id   AF-A0A962XXK7-F1
#
_cell.length_a   1.000
_cell.length_b   1.000
_cell.length_c   1.000
_cell.angle_alpha   90.00
_cell.angle_beta   90.00
_cell.angle_gamma   90.00
#
_symmetry.space_group_name_H-M   'P 1'
#
loop_
_entity.id
_entity.type
_entity.pdbx_description
1 polymer ?
#
loop_
_entity_poly.entity_id
_entity_poly.type
_entity_poly.pdbx_seq_one_letter_code
_entity_poly.pdbx_strand_id
1 'polypeptide(L)'
;MKRTRREVLQLLSGAMAMPLIFISNSRLLAAASISRDLDPQELTVLDYFTKSGFTRLPAMDLITGHDFNDGLRYDDTPQSYPPGRSVRIQDCMRMEDLPRKGEPGILPYFHILSLSIEKPAFRGELLTTMLDYLVTEGGLDPKKLVLVSTDRFRPFLPLLETRGIEAGRFVERNRAEAMAKGDGSGYFNPLGHPYVTGQYTVSLHYALNAGGEKKLSEYPLPSHLEIAEVAFDPDLEKSPPREMGGIGLERLLLAQGKAIDDFDTSRKKGVAAVEAEAKRRMVALPKAYRRIST
;
A
#
# COMPACT_ATOMS: atom_id res chain seq x y z
N MET A 1 42.96 26.69 10.66
CA MET A 1 41.50 26.51 10.84
C MET A 1 41.26 25.31 11.73
N LYS A 2 40.70 25.52 12.92
CA LYS A 2 40.42 24.46 13.91
C LYS A 2 39.07 23.82 13.59
N ARG A 3 39.07 22.55 13.17
CA ARG A 3 37.85 21.73 13.03
C ARG A 3 37.22 21.51 14.39
N THR A 4 35.89 21.56 14.45
CA THR A 4 35.17 21.46 15.72
C THR A 4 34.93 20.00 16.12
N ARG A 5 34.79 19.72 17.43
CA ARG A 5 34.56 18.37 18.00
C ARG A 5 33.37 17.61 17.36
N ARG A 6 32.44 18.32 16.72
CA ARG A 6 31.27 17.75 16.03
C ARG A 6 31.62 17.13 14.67
N GLU A 7 32.70 17.59 14.02
CA GLU A 7 33.15 17.09 12.72
C GLU A 7 34.07 15.86 12.85
N VAL A 8 34.71 15.66 14.01
CA VAL A 8 35.48 14.45 14.32
C VAL A 8 34.56 13.26 14.68
N LEU A 9 33.35 13.53 15.19
CA LEU A 9 32.35 12.50 15.52
C LEU A 9 31.58 11.96 14.30
N GLN A 10 31.58 12.67 13.17
CA GLN A 10 30.97 12.19 11.91
C GLN A 10 31.94 11.41 11.01
N LEU A 11 33.25 11.46 11.30
CA LEU A 11 34.29 10.72 10.55
C LEU A 11 34.74 9.41 11.25
N LEU A 12 34.25 9.16 12.48
CA LEU A 12 34.56 7.95 13.28
C LEU A 12 33.34 7.05 13.54
N SER A 13 32.19 7.32 12.92
CA SER A 13 31.05 6.39 12.87
C SER A 13 31.12 5.45 11.65
N GLY A 14 32.10 5.66 10.77
CA GLY A 14 32.57 4.67 9.80
C GLY A 14 33.78 3.92 10.38
N ALA A 15 33.68 2.60 10.38
CA ALA A 15 34.69 1.60 10.77
C ALA A 15 34.72 1.17 12.25
N MET A 16 34.52 -0.14 12.41
CA MET A 16 34.85 -1.01 13.56
C MET A 16 33.86 -1.09 14.74
N ALA A 17 32.86 -1.95 14.58
CA ALA A 17 32.44 -2.86 15.65
C ALA A 17 32.26 -4.27 15.07
N MET A 18 33.25 -5.13 15.32
CA MET A 18 33.23 -6.57 15.05
C MET A 18 32.24 -7.30 16.00
N PRO A 19 31.83 -8.54 15.66
CA PRO A 19 30.49 -9.05 15.94
C PRO A 19 30.38 -9.59 17.36
N LEU A 20 29.46 -9.02 18.15
CA LEU A 20 28.86 -9.76 19.24
C LEU A 20 27.83 -10.71 18.64
N ILE A 21 28.13 -12.00 18.74
CA ILE A 21 27.24 -13.12 18.45
C ILE A 21 26.00 -12.99 19.35
N PHE A 22 25.01 -12.23 18.89
CA PHE A 22 23.62 -12.41 19.25
C PHE A 22 22.97 -13.20 18.11
N ILE A 23 23.20 -14.51 18.12
CA ILE A 23 22.25 -15.45 17.51
C ILE A 23 21.00 -15.37 18.39
N SER A 24 20.17 -14.35 18.15
CA SER A 24 18.87 -14.20 18.79
C SER A 24 17.82 -14.15 17.70
N ASN A 25 17.35 -15.34 17.33
CA ASN A 25 15.96 -15.67 16.99
C ASN A 25 15.11 -14.74 16.10
N SER A 26 15.71 -13.86 15.30
CA SER A 26 14.97 -13.03 14.34
C SER A 26 14.41 -13.83 13.17
N ARG A 27 14.95 -15.02 12.88
CA ARG A 27 14.35 -15.97 11.93
C ARG A 27 13.19 -16.80 12.52
N LEU A 28 13.09 -16.90 13.85
CA LEU A 28 12.03 -17.66 14.53
C LEU A 28 10.80 -16.78 14.85
N LEU A 29 10.99 -15.46 15.01
CA LEU A 29 9.87 -14.53 15.24
C LEU A 29 9.14 -14.11 13.94
N ALA A 30 9.76 -14.28 12.78
CA ALA A 30 9.11 -14.04 11.48
C ALA A 30 8.16 -15.19 11.05
N ALA A 31 8.15 -16.32 11.77
CA ALA A 31 7.43 -17.53 11.42
C ALA A 31 6.12 -17.74 12.21
N ALA A 32 5.63 -16.73 12.94
CA ALA A 32 4.42 -16.83 13.74
C ALA A 32 3.31 -15.85 13.30
N SER A 33 3.26 -15.45 12.03
CA SER A 33 2.00 -15.00 11.45
C SER A 33 1.12 -16.23 11.34
N ILE A 34 -0.02 -16.25 12.04
CA ILE A 34 -1.05 -17.26 11.80
C ILE A 34 -1.26 -17.31 10.28
N SER A 35 -1.19 -18.49 9.68
CA SER A 35 -1.82 -18.69 8.39
C SER A 35 -3.31 -18.49 8.67
N ARG A 36 -3.78 -17.24 8.56
CA ARG A 36 -5.17 -16.99 8.22
C ARG A 36 -5.40 -17.88 7.02
N ASP A 37 -6.46 -18.69 7.08
CA ASP A 37 -6.90 -19.38 5.89
C ASP A 37 -7.18 -18.29 4.86
N LEU A 38 -6.27 -18.21 3.90
CA LEU A 38 -6.37 -17.25 2.83
C LEU A 38 -7.60 -17.63 2.04
N ASP A 39 -8.42 -16.64 1.72
CA ASP A 39 -9.53 -16.92 0.84
C ASP A 39 -9.01 -17.26 -0.57
N PRO A 40 -9.83 -17.89 -1.42
CA PRO A 40 -9.40 -18.29 -2.76
C PRO A 40 -8.88 -17.13 -3.62
N GLN A 41 -9.36 -15.90 -3.43
CA GLN A 41 -8.89 -14.75 -4.20
C GLN A 41 -7.49 -14.34 -3.74
N GLU A 42 -7.25 -14.31 -2.44
CA GLU A 42 -5.93 -14.07 -1.86
C GLU A 42 -4.89 -15.07 -2.35
N LEU A 43 -5.28 -16.34 -2.47
CA LEU A 43 -4.42 -17.38 -3.05
C LEU A 43 -4.14 -17.10 -4.53
N THR A 44 -5.15 -16.78 -5.33
CA THR A 44 -4.99 -16.47 -6.77
C THR A 44 -4.06 -15.29 -6.99
N VAL A 45 -4.22 -14.19 -6.25
CA VAL A 45 -3.37 -13.01 -6.42
C VAL A 45 -1.93 -13.30 -6.00
N LEU A 46 -1.72 -14.01 -4.89
CA LEU A 46 -0.37 -14.40 -4.47
C LEU A 46 0.29 -15.33 -5.47
N ASP A 47 -0.45 -16.28 -6.04
CA ASP A 47 0.04 -17.20 -7.06
C ASP A 47 0.49 -16.46 -8.32
N TYR A 48 -0.30 -15.50 -8.81
CA TYR A 48 0.08 -14.65 -9.94
C TYR A 48 1.42 -13.94 -9.69
N PHE A 49 1.56 -13.22 -8.59
CA PHE A 49 2.78 -12.46 -8.33
C PHE A 49 3.97 -13.39 -8.04
N THR A 50 3.75 -14.52 -7.39
CA THR A 50 4.81 -15.52 -7.17
C THR A 50 5.30 -16.10 -8.50
N LYS A 51 4.40 -16.43 -9.43
CA LYS A 51 4.75 -16.85 -10.80
C LYS A 51 5.48 -15.76 -11.59
N SER A 52 5.17 -14.49 -11.32
CA SER A 52 5.86 -13.31 -11.84
C SER A 52 7.18 -12.96 -11.11
N GLY A 53 7.68 -13.88 -10.27
CA GLY A 53 8.99 -13.78 -9.64
C GLY A 53 9.04 -12.97 -8.34
N PHE A 54 7.89 -12.67 -7.73
CA PHE A 54 7.85 -12.03 -6.41
C PHE A 54 8.05 -13.05 -5.31
N THR A 55 8.85 -12.69 -4.31
CA THR A 55 8.98 -13.47 -3.08
C THR A 55 7.80 -13.17 -2.17
N ARG A 56 7.04 -14.21 -1.79
CA ARG A 56 5.98 -14.06 -0.79
C ARG A 56 6.58 -13.81 0.59
N LEU A 57 6.14 -12.73 1.23
CA LEU A 57 6.46 -12.39 2.62
C LEU A 57 5.25 -12.59 3.51
N PRO A 58 5.46 -12.85 4.81
CA PRO A 58 4.35 -12.90 5.76
C PRO A 58 3.70 -11.53 5.92
N ALA A 59 2.41 -11.55 6.28
CA ALA A 59 1.72 -10.37 6.77
C ALA A 59 2.48 -9.82 7.99
N MET A 60 2.50 -8.50 8.10
CA MET A 60 3.04 -7.84 9.27
C MET A 60 1.99 -7.73 10.37
N ASP A 61 2.46 -7.51 11.60
CA ASP A 61 1.61 -7.32 12.77
C ASP A 61 0.63 -6.14 12.58
N LEU A 62 -0.62 -6.36 13.01
CA LEU A 62 -1.70 -5.38 12.99
C LEU A 62 -1.56 -4.36 14.12
N ILE A 63 -1.09 -4.83 15.30
CA ILE A 63 -0.85 -3.99 16.47
C ILE A 63 0.53 -3.35 16.33
N THR A 64 0.57 -2.04 16.15
CA THR A 64 1.83 -1.28 16.06
C THR A 64 2.04 -0.44 17.32
N GLY A 65 3.14 0.34 17.35
CA GLY A 65 3.34 1.39 18.37
C GLY A 65 2.34 2.56 18.28
N HIS A 66 1.56 2.60 17.19
CA HIS A 66 0.44 3.50 16.94
C HIS A 66 -0.83 2.66 16.78
N ASP A 67 -1.97 3.22 17.16
CA ASP A 67 -3.24 2.52 17.44
C ASP A 67 -3.54 1.29 16.55
N PHE A 68 -3.39 1.39 15.22
CA PHE A 68 -3.32 0.26 14.27
C PHE A 68 -2.34 0.58 13.13
N ASN A 69 -2.23 -0.30 12.13
CA ASN A 69 -1.34 -0.07 11.00
C ASN A 69 -1.94 0.78 9.86
N ASP A 70 -3.23 1.12 9.84
CA ASP A 70 -3.90 1.98 8.84
C ASP A 70 -3.61 1.66 7.36
N GLY A 71 -3.16 0.44 7.06
CA GLY A 71 -2.67 0.03 5.74
C GLY A 71 -1.22 0.42 5.41
N LEU A 72 -0.54 1.13 6.31
CA LEU A 72 0.86 1.57 6.24
C LEU A 72 1.47 1.58 7.64
N ARG A 73 2.40 0.67 7.90
CA ARG A 73 2.95 0.52 9.23
C ARG A 73 3.83 1.69 9.64
N TYR A 74 3.48 2.27 10.79
CA TYR A 74 4.23 3.32 11.48
C TYR A 74 5.63 2.93 11.95
N ASP A 75 5.96 1.65 11.95
CA ASP A 75 7.22 1.09 12.45
C ASP A 75 7.96 0.27 11.40
N ASP A 76 7.65 0.48 10.11
CA ASP A 76 8.35 -0.17 9.02
C ASP A 76 9.81 0.28 8.92
N THR A 77 10.67 -0.69 8.61
CA THR A 77 12.11 -0.50 8.42
C THR A 77 12.51 -1.00 7.04
N PRO A 78 13.71 -0.65 6.52
CA PRO A 78 14.24 -1.30 5.33
C PRO A 78 14.25 -2.83 5.42
N GLN A 79 14.37 -3.41 6.62
CA GLN A 79 14.31 -4.86 6.84
C GLN A 79 12.90 -5.44 6.67
N SER A 80 11.84 -4.62 6.83
CA SER A 80 10.48 -5.01 6.47
C SER A 80 10.39 -5.37 4.99
N TYR A 81 11.25 -4.80 4.14
CA TYR A 81 11.25 -4.97 2.70
C TYR A 81 12.59 -5.54 2.22
N PRO A 82 12.76 -6.88 2.16
CA PRO A 82 14.01 -7.47 1.73
C PRO A 82 14.38 -7.06 0.29
N PRO A 83 15.66 -7.26 -0.08
CA PRO A 83 16.11 -7.07 -1.45
C PRO A 83 15.28 -7.83 -2.48
N GLY A 84 15.16 -7.27 -3.68
CA GLY A 84 14.42 -7.85 -4.81
C GLY A 84 12.91 -7.57 -4.84
N ARG A 85 12.16 -8.47 -5.47
CA ARG A 85 10.70 -8.40 -5.64
C ARG A 85 10.01 -9.08 -4.47
N SER A 86 9.03 -8.41 -3.87
CA SER A 86 8.28 -8.95 -2.75
C SER A 86 6.79 -8.65 -2.83
N VAL A 87 6.00 -9.63 -2.43
CA VAL A 87 4.55 -9.54 -2.33
C VAL A 87 4.12 -10.02 -0.95
N ARG A 88 3.14 -9.35 -0.36
CA ARG A 88 2.42 -9.86 0.82
C ARG A 88 0.98 -9.42 0.75
N ILE A 89 0.13 -10.15 1.48
CA ILE A 89 -1.17 -9.63 1.86
C ILE A 89 -1.02 -9.11 3.28
N GLN A 90 -1.38 -7.84 3.46
CA GLN A 90 -1.32 -7.15 4.72
C GLN A 90 -2.74 -7.00 5.26
N ASP A 91 -2.96 -7.54 6.45
CA ASP A 91 -4.15 -7.25 7.25
C ASP A 91 -4.05 -5.79 7.69
N CYS A 92 -5.11 -5.01 7.43
CA CYS A 92 -5.14 -3.59 7.67
C CYS A 92 -6.33 -3.25 8.55
N MET A 93 -6.12 -2.35 9.52
CA MET A 93 -7.21 -1.80 10.33
C MET A 93 -7.07 -0.30 10.38
N ARG A 94 -8.12 0.41 9.96
CA ARG A 94 -8.09 1.86 9.78
C ARG A 94 -9.16 2.58 10.57
N MET A 95 -8.76 3.47 11.46
CA MET A 95 -9.68 4.19 12.34
C MET A 95 -10.37 5.37 11.65
N GLU A 96 -9.71 5.96 10.66
CA GLU A 96 -10.20 7.09 9.86
C GLU A 96 -11.41 6.71 8.99
N ASP A 97 -11.63 5.42 8.77
CA ASP A 97 -12.75 4.90 7.99
C ASP A 97 -14.03 4.73 8.83
N LEU A 98 -13.94 4.79 10.16
CA LEU A 98 -15.10 4.75 11.05
C LEU A 98 -16.18 5.80 10.74
N PRO A 99 -15.87 7.10 10.58
CA PRO A 99 -16.88 8.11 10.26
C PRO A 99 -17.47 7.97 8.84
N ARG A 100 -16.89 7.12 7.99
CA ARG A 100 -17.26 6.92 6.58
C ARG A 100 -18.09 5.66 6.36
N LYS A 101 -18.67 5.10 7.44
CA LYS A 101 -19.55 3.92 7.39
C LYS A 101 -20.66 4.11 6.35
N GLY A 102 -20.79 3.11 5.47
CA GLY A 102 -21.81 3.09 4.41
C GLY A 102 -21.29 3.51 3.03
N GLU A 103 -20.09 4.08 2.94
CA GLU A 103 -19.43 4.31 1.65
C GLU A 103 -18.95 2.99 1.02
N PRO A 104 -19.08 2.80 -0.31
CA PRO A 104 -18.63 1.59 -0.99
C PRO A 104 -17.13 1.34 -0.79
N GLY A 105 -16.76 0.13 -0.37
CA GLY A 105 -15.37 -0.29 -0.21
C GLY A 105 -14.62 0.39 0.94
N ILE A 106 -15.35 1.05 1.85
CA ILE A 106 -14.84 1.56 3.12
C ILE A 106 -15.14 0.54 4.22
N LEU A 107 -14.09 -0.05 4.76
CA LEU A 107 -14.15 -1.05 5.81
C LEU A 107 -13.13 -0.72 6.90
N PRO A 108 -13.47 -0.92 8.18
CA PRO A 108 -12.54 -0.72 9.28
C PRO A 108 -11.44 -1.79 9.32
N TYR A 109 -11.68 -2.96 8.73
CA TYR A 109 -10.72 -4.05 8.58
C TYR A 109 -10.79 -4.58 7.15
N PHE A 110 -9.65 -4.62 6.49
CA PHE A 110 -9.53 -4.94 5.06
C PHE A 110 -8.11 -5.42 4.74
N HIS A 111 -7.87 -5.83 3.51
CA HIS A 111 -6.58 -6.38 3.11
C HIS A 111 -5.96 -5.58 1.96
N ILE A 112 -4.67 -5.29 2.09
CA ILE A 112 -3.87 -4.72 1.02
C ILE A 112 -2.89 -5.78 0.52
N LEU A 113 -2.93 -6.07 -0.79
CA LEU A 113 -1.79 -6.70 -1.45
C LEU A 113 -0.69 -5.67 -1.61
N SER A 114 0.33 -5.75 -0.77
CA SER A 114 1.50 -4.88 -0.83
C SER A 114 2.55 -5.49 -1.75
N LEU A 115 3.04 -4.69 -2.68
CA LEU A 115 4.00 -5.07 -3.69
C LEU A 115 5.20 -4.14 -3.63
N SER A 116 6.38 -4.71 -3.81
CA SER A 116 7.59 -3.93 -3.90
C SER A 116 8.62 -4.54 -4.83
N ILE A 117 9.31 -3.69 -5.57
CA ILE A 117 10.44 -4.05 -6.43
C ILE A 117 11.63 -3.18 -6.03
N GLU A 118 12.68 -3.81 -5.50
CA GLU A 118 13.98 -3.15 -5.31
C GLU A 118 14.67 -2.91 -6.66
N LYS A 119 15.39 -1.80 -6.76
CA LYS A 119 16.13 -1.47 -7.98
C LYS A 119 17.34 -2.37 -8.27
N PRO A 120 17.73 -2.51 -9.55
CA PRO A 120 17.27 -1.76 -10.73
C PRO A 120 15.99 -2.34 -11.35
N ALA A 121 14.84 -1.81 -10.97
CA ALA A 121 13.56 -2.04 -11.62
C ALA A 121 13.49 -1.13 -12.84
N PHE A 122 12.88 -1.62 -13.92
CA PHE A 122 12.49 -0.72 -15.00
C PHE A 122 11.48 0.29 -14.44
N ARG A 123 11.56 1.56 -14.85
CA ARG A 123 10.66 2.58 -14.29
C ARG A 123 9.22 2.30 -14.69
N GLY A 124 8.32 2.30 -13.70
CA GLY A 124 6.92 1.97 -13.90
C GLY A 124 6.68 0.47 -14.07
N GLU A 125 7.69 -0.37 -13.81
CA GLU A 125 7.55 -1.83 -13.84
C GLU A 125 6.50 -2.30 -12.85
N LEU A 126 6.48 -1.76 -11.63
CA LEU A 126 5.49 -2.18 -10.65
C LEU A 126 4.08 -1.80 -11.09
N LEU A 127 3.90 -0.55 -11.54
CA LEU A 127 2.62 -0.06 -12.04
C LEU A 127 2.10 -0.91 -13.20
N THR A 128 2.98 -1.21 -14.15
CA THR A 128 2.61 -2.02 -15.31
C THR A 128 2.29 -3.46 -14.94
N THR A 129 3.08 -4.08 -14.05
CA THR A 129 2.78 -5.44 -13.53
C THR A 129 1.44 -5.47 -12.79
N MET A 130 1.14 -4.44 -11.99
CA MET A 130 -0.15 -4.31 -11.30
C MET A 130 -1.30 -4.14 -12.28
N LEU A 131 -1.13 -3.30 -13.30
CA LEU A 131 -2.15 -3.10 -14.33
C LEU A 131 -2.41 -4.39 -15.11
N ASP A 132 -1.35 -5.10 -15.49
CA ASP A 132 -1.45 -6.37 -16.21
C ASP A 132 -2.24 -7.37 -15.37
N TYR A 133 -1.93 -7.53 -14.07
CA TYR A 133 -2.72 -8.36 -13.15
C TYR A 133 -4.20 -7.94 -13.10
N LEU A 134 -4.48 -6.65 -12.88
CA LEU A 134 -5.84 -6.13 -12.71
C LEU A 134 -6.71 -6.41 -13.94
N VAL A 135 -6.14 -6.33 -15.14
CA VAL A 135 -6.86 -6.58 -16.39
C VAL A 135 -6.96 -8.07 -16.70
N THR A 136 -5.85 -8.81 -16.65
CA THR A 136 -5.81 -10.20 -17.15
C THR A 136 -6.42 -11.20 -16.16
N GLU A 137 -5.97 -11.19 -14.90
CA GLU A 137 -6.46 -12.09 -13.85
C GLU A 137 -7.60 -11.45 -13.06
N GLY A 138 -7.51 -10.13 -12.84
CA GLY A 138 -8.52 -9.34 -12.18
C GLY A 138 -9.79 -9.19 -13.02
N GLY A 139 -9.72 -9.41 -14.33
CA GLY A 139 -10.86 -9.34 -15.25
C GLY A 139 -11.46 -7.94 -15.36
N LEU A 140 -10.74 -6.89 -14.97
CA LEU A 140 -11.22 -5.53 -15.03
C LEU A 140 -11.15 -5.00 -16.47
N ASP A 141 -12.27 -4.44 -16.95
CA ASP A 141 -12.29 -3.71 -18.21
C ASP A 141 -11.36 -2.49 -18.16
N PRO A 142 -10.28 -2.44 -18.97
CA PRO A 142 -9.34 -1.32 -18.95
C PRO A 142 -9.98 0.02 -19.31
N LYS A 143 -11.11 0.02 -20.03
CA LYS A 143 -11.85 1.26 -20.35
C LYS A 143 -12.51 1.90 -19.13
N LYS A 144 -12.71 1.14 -18.05
CA LYS A 144 -13.26 1.64 -16.79
C LYS A 144 -12.20 2.06 -15.78
N LEU A 145 -10.92 1.81 -16.09
CA LEU A 145 -9.80 2.25 -15.28
C LEU A 145 -9.47 3.71 -15.57
N VAL A 146 -9.21 4.47 -14.51
CA VAL A 146 -8.82 5.87 -14.53
C VAL A 146 -7.61 6.05 -13.63
N LEU A 147 -6.59 6.73 -14.15
CA LEU A 147 -5.41 7.11 -13.40
C LEU A 147 -5.61 8.48 -12.78
N VAL A 148 -5.27 8.64 -11.50
CA VAL A 148 -5.28 9.94 -10.83
C VAL A 148 -3.90 10.24 -10.27
N SER A 149 -3.33 11.38 -10.68
CA SER A 149 -2.07 11.88 -10.14
C SER A 149 -1.92 13.37 -10.47
N THR A 150 -0.70 13.90 -10.41
CA THR A 150 -0.37 15.30 -10.73
C THR A 150 0.36 15.41 -12.07
N ASP A 151 0.68 16.63 -12.50
CA ASP A 151 1.49 16.94 -13.68
C ASP A 151 2.80 16.13 -13.77
N ARG A 152 3.35 15.74 -12.60
CA ARG A 152 4.59 14.97 -12.49
C ARG A 152 4.49 13.55 -13.03
N PHE A 153 3.28 13.00 -13.17
CA PHE A 153 3.08 11.65 -13.68
C PHE A 153 2.99 11.58 -15.21
N ARG A 154 2.77 12.71 -15.90
CA ARG A 154 2.61 12.75 -17.37
C ARG A 154 3.67 11.97 -18.17
N PRO A 155 4.98 11.99 -17.80
CA PRO A 155 6.00 11.25 -18.54
C PRO A 155 5.80 9.72 -18.56
N PHE A 156 4.99 9.17 -17.64
CA PHE A 156 4.70 7.73 -17.56
C PHE A 156 3.50 7.32 -18.42
N LEU A 157 2.66 8.25 -18.90
CA LEU A 157 1.46 7.94 -19.66
C LEU A 157 1.72 7.12 -20.95
N PRO A 158 2.76 7.41 -21.76
CA PRO A 158 3.05 6.60 -22.95
C PRO A 158 3.34 5.12 -22.65
N LEU A 159 3.86 4.81 -21.45
CA LEU A 159 4.08 3.43 -21.03
C LEU A 159 2.75 2.66 -20.87
N LEU A 160 1.69 3.36 -20.49
CA LEU A 160 0.38 2.77 -20.17
C LEU A 160 -0.55 2.69 -21.39
N GLU A 161 -0.35 3.55 -22.38
CA GLU A 161 -1.04 3.45 -23.68
C GLU A 161 -0.79 2.09 -24.34
N THR A 162 0.42 1.56 -24.21
CA THR A 162 0.76 0.21 -24.73
C THR A 162 -0.02 -0.94 -24.07
N ARG A 163 -0.71 -0.65 -22.96
CA ARG A 163 -1.53 -1.59 -22.16
C ARG A 163 -3.02 -1.29 -22.23
N GLY A 164 -3.44 -0.45 -23.19
CA GLY A 164 -4.85 -0.15 -23.43
C GLY A 164 -5.45 0.90 -22.50
N ILE A 165 -4.64 1.62 -21.72
CA ILE A 165 -5.10 2.79 -20.97
C ILE A 165 -4.99 4.01 -21.87
N GLU A 166 -6.14 4.44 -22.40
CA GLU A 166 -6.22 5.58 -23.31
C GLU A 166 -5.81 6.89 -22.61
N ALA A 167 -5.20 7.83 -23.35
CA ALA A 167 -4.76 9.12 -22.81
C ALA A 167 -5.88 9.92 -22.11
N GLY A 168 -7.14 9.74 -22.52
CA GLY A 168 -8.31 10.36 -21.88
C GLY A 168 -8.68 9.79 -20.51
N ARG A 169 -7.95 8.77 -20.01
CA ARG A 169 -8.18 8.11 -18.73
C ARG A 169 -7.21 8.57 -17.64
N PHE A 170 -6.65 9.77 -17.79
CA PHE A 170 -5.83 10.41 -16.78
C PHE A 170 -6.52 11.66 -16.24
N VAL A 171 -6.73 11.69 -14.92
CA VAL A 171 -7.27 12.83 -14.18
C VAL A 171 -6.11 13.50 -13.45
N GLU A 172 -5.79 14.70 -13.89
CA GLU A 172 -4.72 15.48 -13.29
C GLU A 172 -5.26 16.34 -12.14
N ARG A 173 -4.80 16.06 -10.92
CA ARG A 173 -5.00 16.90 -9.75
C ARG A 173 -3.99 18.04 -9.72
N ASN A 174 -4.41 19.16 -9.14
CA ASN A 174 -3.50 20.24 -8.79
C ASN A 174 -2.43 19.74 -7.80
N ARG A 175 -1.15 19.94 -8.11
CA ARG A 175 -0.05 19.45 -7.29
C ARG A 175 0.00 20.05 -5.89
N ALA A 176 -0.23 21.36 -5.77
CA ALA A 176 -0.20 22.02 -4.46
C ALA A 176 -1.34 21.51 -3.57
N GLU A 177 -2.52 21.28 -4.14
CA GLU A 177 -3.65 20.66 -3.43
C GLU A 177 -3.34 19.22 -2.99
N ALA A 178 -2.81 18.39 -3.89
CA ALA A 178 -2.44 17.00 -3.58
C ALA A 178 -1.39 16.94 -2.46
N MET A 179 -0.37 17.80 -2.52
CA MET A 179 0.66 17.88 -1.48
C MET A 179 0.12 18.38 -0.14
N ALA A 180 -0.81 19.33 -0.15
CA ALA A 180 -1.44 19.85 1.06
C ALA A 180 -2.35 18.81 1.74
N LYS A 181 -3.04 17.98 0.96
CA LYS A 181 -3.89 16.90 1.48
C LYS A 181 -3.09 15.67 1.92
N GLY A 182 -2.06 15.29 1.15
CA GLY A 182 -1.21 14.13 1.46
C GLY A 182 -1.96 12.80 1.45
N ASP A 183 -3.11 12.72 0.77
CA ASP A 183 -4.07 11.62 0.81
C ASP A 183 -3.80 10.50 -0.21
N GLY A 184 -2.69 10.58 -0.95
CA GLY A 184 -2.42 9.71 -2.10
C GLY A 184 -2.91 10.32 -3.39
N SER A 185 -3.11 9.51 -4.43
CA SER A 185 -3.61 9.94 -5.74
C SER A 185 -2.88 11.19 -6.27
N GLY A 186 -1.56 11.25 -6.15
CA GLY A 186 -0.74 12.41 -6.56
C GLY A 186 0.40 12.68 -5.59
N TYR A 187 0.11 12.73 -4.30
CA TYR A 187 1.11 12.85 -3.25
C TYR A 187 0.62 12.20 -1.97
N PHE A 188 1.40 11.27 -1.45
CA PHE A 188 1.11 10.50 -0.27
C PHE A 188 2.00 10.97 0.89
N ASN A 189 1.38 11.57 1.91
CA ASN A 189 2.06 12.07 3.11
C ASN A 189 1.07 12.18 4.29
N PRO A 190 0.64 11.04 4.85
CA PRO A 190 -0.38 11.00 5.88
C PRO A 190 0.13 11.70 7.15
N LEU A 191 -0.70 12.59 7.69
CA LEU A 191 -0.38 13.31 8.91
C LEU A 191 -0.16 12.34 10.08
N GLY A 192 0.89 12.56 10.85
CA GLY A 192 1.18 11.77 12.06
C GLY A 192 2.01 10.51 11.84
N HIS A 193 2.40 10.17 10.62
CA HIS A 193 3.32 9.06 10.37
C HIS A 193 4.79 9.49 10.58
N PRO A 194 5.52 8.97 11.58
CA PRO A 194 6.83 9.49 11.99
C PRO A 194 7.94 9.26 10.96
N TYR A 195 7.76 8.28 10.06
CA TYR A 195 8.77 7.89 9.07
C TYR A 195 8.33 8.04 7.60
N VAL A 196 7.12 8.54 7.30
CA VAL A 196 6.76 8.79 5.90
C VAL A 196 7.36 10.14 5.50
N THR A 197 8.40 10.08 4.70
CA THR A 197 8.80 11.21 3.86
C THR A 197 7.88 11.20 2.65
N GLY A 198 7.06 12.23 2.48
CA GLY A 198 6.01 12.21 1.46
C GLY A 198 6.50 11.85 0.06
N GLN A 199 5.71 11.03 -0.64
CA GLN A 199 6.05 10.41 -1.93
C GLN A 199 5.04 10.81 -3.00
N TYR A 200 5.48 10.90 -4.26
CA TYR A 200 4.55 11.08 -5.36
C TYR A 200 3.88 9.74 -5.68
N THR A 201 2.58 9.76 -5.92
CA THR A 201 1.81 8.53 -6.17
C THR A 201 0.86 8.68 -7.34
N VAL A 202 0.58 7.57 -8.00
CA VAL A 202 -0.52 7.45 -8.96
C VAL A 202 -1.46 6.38 -8.43
N SER A 203 -2.75 6.67 -8.48
CA SER A 203 -3.79 5.72 -8.10
C SER A 203 -4.58 5.26 -9.32
N LEU A 204 -5.09 4.04 -9.23
CA LEU A 204 -6.00 3.44 -10.19
C LEU A 204 -7.40 3.41 -9.59
N HIS A 205 -8.32 4.05 -10.29
CA HIS A 205 -9.73 4.20 -9.94
C HIS A 205 -10.57 3.42 -10.94
N TYR A 206 -11.59 2.72 -10.47
CA TYR A 206 -12.47 1.89 -11.30
C TYR A 206 -13.92 2.35 -11.23
N ALA A 207 -14.55 2.53 -12.39
CA ALA A 207 -15.96 2.88 -12.46
C ALA A 207 -16.86 1.68 -12.12
N LEU A 208 -17.60 1.74 -11.02
CA LEU A 208 -18.48 0.64 -10.60
C LEU A 208 -19.74 0.50 -11.47
N ASN A 209 -20.20 1.60 -12.09
CA ASN A 209 -21.45 1.63 -12.87
C ASN A 209 -21.22 2.07 -14.33
N ALA A 210 -22.03 1.57 -15.26
CA ALA A 210 -21.95 1.81 -16.71
C ALA A 210 -22.20 3.27 -17.18
N GLY A 211 -22.18 4.24 -16.26
CA GLY A 211 -22.33 5.67 -16.53
C GLY A 211 -21.35 6.56 -15.79
N GLY A 212 -20.44 5.99 -14.98
CA GLY A 212 -19.46 6.73 -14.17
C GLY A 212 -18.42 7.50 -15.00
N GLU A 213 -18.30 7.16 -16.29
CA GLU A 213 -17.29 7.72 -17.21
C GLU A 213 -17.54 9.19 -17.60
N LYS A 214 -18.72 9.75 -17.30
CA LYS A 214 -19.16 11.05 -17.86
C LYS A 214 -18.53 12.29 -17.22
N LYS A 215 -17.77 12.16 -16.12
CA LYS A 215 -17.07 13.28 -15.47
C LYS A 215 -15.71 12.85 -14.93
N LEU A 216 -14.69 12.88 -15.80
CA LEU A 216 -13.28 12.70 -15.44
C LEU A 216 -12.56 14.04 -15.22
N SER A 217 -13.28 15.11 -14.88
CA SER A 217 -12.71 16.47 -14.77
C SER A 217 -12.48 16.95 -13.34
N GLU A 218 -12.95 16.21 -12.33
CA GLU A 218 -12.97 16.65 -10.94
C GLU A 218 -12.55 15.52 -10.00
N TYR A 219 -11.70 15.82 -9.01
CA TYR A 219 -11.33 14.92 -7.91
C TYR A 219 -11.92 15.44 -6.59
N PRO A 220 -12.46 14.57 -5.71
CA PRO A 220 -12.54 13.11 -5.82
C PRO A 220 -13.51 12.64 -6.92
N LEU A 221 -13.27 11.43 -7.44
CA LEU A 221 -14.08 10.83 -8.51
C LEU A 221 -15.34 10.15 -7.91
N PRO A 222 -16.54 10.77 -7.95
CA PRO A 222 -17.66 10.34 -7.10
C PRO A 222 -18.27 8.97 -7.46
N SER A 223 -18.00 8.48 -8.66
CA SER A 223 -18.51 7.19 -9.17
C SER A 223 -17.40 6.17 -9.43
N HIS A 224 -16.20 6.43 -8.91
CA HIS A 224 -15.07 5.52 -9.03
C HIS A 224 -14.58 5.09 -7.67
N LEU A 225 -14.10 3.87 -7.61
CA LEU A 225 -13.47 3.29 -6.43
C LEU A 225 -11.97 3.23 -6.68
N GLU A 226 -11.17 3.81 -5.80
CA GLU A 226 -9.71 3.62 -5.83
C GLU A 226 -9.39 2.17 -5.45
N ILE A 227 -8.85 1.41 -6.40
CA ILE A 227 -8.53 -0.02 -6.21
C ILE A 227 -7.04 -0.26 -5.94
N ALA A 228 -6.17 0.65 -6.37
CA ALA A 228 -4.73 0.49 -6.23
C ALA A 228 -4.00 1.84 -6.21
N GLU A 229 -2.83 1.88 -5.59
CA GLU A 229 -1.94 3.04 -5.56
C GLU A 229 -0.48 2.60 -5.70
N VAL A 230 0.32 3.37 -6.44
CA VAL A 230 1.73 3.11 -6.69
C VAL A 230 2.53 4.39 -6.47
N ALA A 231 3.58 4.29 -5.65
CA ALA A 231 4.57 5.34 -5.50
C ALA A 231 5.52 5.38 -6.70
N PHE A 232 5.85 6.59 -7.16
CA PHE A 232 6.78 6.82 -8.25
C PHE A 232 7.73 7.97 -7.93
N ASP A 233 8.87 8.01 -8.63
CA ASP A 233 9.80 9.13 -8.57
C ASP A 233 9.61 10.01 -9.81
N PRO A 234 9.29 11.31 -9.63
CA PRO A 234 9.11 12.23 -10.75
C PRO A 234 10.44 12.67 -11.36
N ASP A 235 11.57 12.49 -10.67
CA ASP A 235 12.89 12.80 -11.18
C ASP A 235 13.40 11.62 -12.03
N LEU A 236 13.24 11.75 -13.35
CA LEU A 236 13.70 10.76 -14.32
C LEU A 236 15.22 10.67 -14.44
N GLU A 237 16.01 11.42 -13.68
CA GLU A 237 17.46 11.21 -13.60
C GLU A 237 17.86 10.51 -12.30
N LYS A 238 16.99 10.57 -11.29
CA LYS A 238 17.16 9.83 -10.04
C LYS A 238 16.42 8.50 -10.08
N SER A 239 16.99 7.56 -9.37
CA SER A 239 16.43 6.23 -9.22
C SER A 239 15.97 6.11 -7.77
N PRO A 240 14.65 6.02 -7.50
CA PRO A 240 14.22 5.68 -6.16
C PRO A 240 14.81 4.31 -5.83
N PRO A 241 15.23 4.02 -4.60
CA PRO A 241 15.79 2.71 -4.28
C PRO A 241 14.79 1.56 -4.52
N ARG A 242 13.50 1.86 -4.62
CA ARG A 242 12.40 0.90 -4.63
C ARG A 242 11.13 1.50 -5.26
N GLU A 243 10.36 0.69 -5.98
CA GLU A 243 8.96 0.96 -6.30
C GLU A 243 8.08 0.23 -5.27
N MET A 244 7.03 0.88 -4.80
CA MET A 244 6.09 0.35 -3.82
C MET A 244 4.66 0.65 -4.26
N GLY A 245 3.75 -0.28 -4.00
CA GLY A 245 2.35 -0.11 -4.33
C GLY A 245 1.48 -1.07 -3.56
N GLY A 246 0.17 -0.83 -3.62
CA GLY A 246 -0.85 -1.61 -2.95
C GLY A 246 -2.08 -1.80 -3.83
N ILE A 247 -2.73 -2.96 -3.69
CA ILE A 247 -4.08 -3.21 -4.21
C ILE A 247 -5.00 -3.48 -3.01
N GLY A 248 -6.09 -2.73 -2.87
CA GLY A 248 -7.12 -3.03 -1.89
C GLY A 248 -7.96 -4.21 -2.36
N LEU A 249 -7.87 -5.36 -1.68
CA LEU A 249 -8.45 -6.62 -2.18
C LEU A 249 -9.98 -6.61 -2.19
N GLU A 250 -10.61 -6.05 -1.17
CA GLU A 250 -12.06 -5.90 -1.11
C GLU A 250 -12.58 -4.91 -2.15
N ARG A 251 -11.79 -3.86 -2.43
CA ARG A 251 -12.14 -2.90 -3.48
C ARG A 251 -12.00 -3.52 -4.88
N LEU A 252 -11.01 -4.39 -5.07
CA LEU A 252 -10.90 -5.21 -6.28
C LEU A 252 -12.09 -6.16 -6.41
N LEU A 253 -12.53 -6.82 -5.34
CA LEU A 253 -13.75 -7.66 -5.35
C LEU A 253 -14.99 -6.88 -5.78
N LEU A 254 -15.19 -5.69 -5.22
CA LEU A 254 -16.29 -4.82 -5.62
C LEU A 254 -16.21 -4.43 -7.10
N ALA A 255 -15.01 -4.09 -7.60
CA ALA A 255 -14.79 -3.81 -9.01
C ALA A 255 -15.10 -5.01 -9.92
N GLN A 256 -14.90 -6.24 -9.43
CA GLN A 256 -15.27 -7.49 -10.08
C GLN A 256 -16.77 -7.82 -9.97
N GLY A 257 -17.57 -6.97 -9.33
CA GLY A 257 -18.99 -7.23 -9.07
C GLY A 257 -19.25 -8.32 -8.03
N LYS A 258 -18.25 -8.65 -7.20
CA LYS A 258 -18.36 -9.64 -6.13
C LYS A 258 -18.79 -8.97 -4.83
N ALA A 259 -19.51 -9.72 -4.01
CA ALA A 259 -19.84 -9.29 -2.66
C ALA A 259 -18.58 -9.28 -1.77
N ILE A 260 -18.53 -8.31 -0.87
CA ILE A 260 -17.56 -8.24 0.22
C ILE A 260 -18.29 -8.25 1.56
N ASP A 261 -17.55 -8.40 2.65
CA ASP A 261 -18.11 -8.19 3.99
C ASP A 261 -18.71 -6.79 4.11
N ASP A 262 -19.82 -6.68 4.83
CA ASP A 262 -20.31 -5.37 5.26
C ASP A 262 -19.42 -4.77 6.36
N PHE A 263 -19.68 -3.50 6.66
CA PHE A 263 -18.91 -2.74 7.64
C PHE A 263 -18.91 -3.39 9.04
N ASP A 264 -20.04 -3.97 9.48
CA ASP A 264 -20.14 -4.54 10.82
C ASP A 264 -19.49 -5.93 10.91
N THR A 265 -19.52 -6.69 9.82
CA THR A 265 -18.87 -8.00 9.70
C THR A 265 -17.36 -7.82 9.66
N SER A 266 -16.85 -6.94 8.78
CA SER A 266 -15.43 -6.57 8.74
C SER A 266 -14.94 -6.04 10.10
N ARG A 267 -15.71 -5.15 10.76
CA ARG A 267 -15.41 -4.68 12.12
C ARG A 267 -15.23 -5.82 13.11
N LYS A 268 -16.18 -6.76 13.17
CA LYS A 268 -16.11 -7.92 14.07
C LYS A 268 -14.90 -8.79 13.78
N LYS A 269 -14.59 -9.03 12.50
CA LYS A 269 -13.38 -9.77 12.08
C LYS A 269 -12.11 -9.05 12.53
N GLY A 270 -12.02 -7.73 12.34
CA GLY A 270 -10.89 -6.92 12.80
C GLY A 270 -10.70 -6.96 14.31
N VAL A 271 -11.78 -6.83 15.09
CA VAL A 271 -11.75 -6.96 16.55
C VAL A 271 -11.19 -8.33 16.97
N ALA A 272 -11.68 -9.40 16.37
CA ALA A 272 -11.17 -10.75 16.65
C ALA A 272 -9.70 -10.93 16.26
N ALA A 273 -9.27 -10.35 15.13
CA ALA A 273 -7.89 -10.39 14.68
C ALA A 273 -6.94 -9.67 15.66
N VAL A 274 -7.34 -8.49 16.15
CA VAL A 274 -6.59 -7.73 17.16
C VAL A 274 -6.49 -8.50 18.48
N GLU A 275 -7.58 -9.08 18.96
CA GLU A 275 -7.57 -9.89 20.20
C GLU A 275 -6.66 -11.11 20.08
N ALA A 276 -6.75 -11.82 18.95
CA ALA A 276 -5.93 -12.99 18.68
C ALA A 276 -4.43 -12.60 18.63
N GLU A 277 -4.10 -11.49 17.97
CA GLU A 277 -2.72 -10.99 17.91
C GLU A 277 -2.21 -10.55 19.28
N ALA A 278 -2.99 -9.76 20.03
CA ALA A 278 -2.62 -9.30 21.37
C ALA A 278 -2.33 -10.48 22.31
N LYS A 279 -3.17 -11.51 22.28
CA LYS A 279 -2.98 -12.76 23.03
C LYS A 279 -1.73 -13.49 22.58
N ARG A 280 -1.50 -13.65 21.28
CA ARG A 280 -0.34 -14.35 20.70
C ARG A 280 0.97 -13.66 21.09
N ARG A 281 1.02 -12.33 21.00
CA ARG A 281 2.22 -11.53 21.26
C ARG A 281 2.40 -11.16 22.73
N MET A 282 1.41 -11.47 23.58
CA MET A 282 1.38 -11.07 24.99
C MET A 282 1.53 -9.55 25.18
N VAL A 283 0.85 -8.77 24.33
CA VAL A 283 0.83 -7.31 24.40
C VAL A 283 -0.56 -6.81 24.82
N ALA A 284 -0.61 -5.59 25.36
CA ALA A 284 -1.89 -4.95 25.67
C ALA A 284 -2.67 -4.63 24.38
N LEU A 285 -4.01 -4.63 24.49
CA LEU A 285 -4.86 -4.13 23.41
C LEU A 285 -4.57 -2.64 23.14
N PRO A 286 -4.54 -2.21 21.86
CA PRO A 286 -4.33 -0.79 21.52
C PRO A 286 -5.41 0.12 22.11
N LYS A 287 -5.11 1.41 22.29
CA LYS A 287 -6.10 2.36 22.84
C LYS A 287 -7.32 2.48 21.92
N ALA A 288 -7.10 2.48 20.61
CA ALA A 288 -8.18 2.48 19.63
C ALA A 288 -9.08 1.25 19.64
N TYR A 289 -8.67 0.12 20.24
CA TYR A 289 -9.50 -1.09 20.33
C TYR A 289 -10.88 -0.81 20.94
N ARG A 290 -10.98 0.05 21.96
CA ARG A 290 -12.28 0.40 22.55
C ARG A 290 -13.22 1.12 21.58
N ARG A 291 -12.67 1.92 20.67
CA ARG A 291 -13.47 2.71 19.71
C ARG A 291 -14.05 1.85 18.59
N ILE A 292 -13.41 0.72 18.29
CA ILE A 292 -13.79 -0.18 17.19
C ILE A 292 -14.53 -1.42 17.67
N SER A 293 -14.45 -1.77 18.95
CA SER A 293 -15.17 -2.89 19.57
C SER A 293 -16.61 -2.55 19.97
N THR A 294 -16.94 -1.27 20.19
CA THR A 294 -18.32 -0.80 20.38
C THR A 294 -19.05 -0.73 19.05
#